data_AF-A0A7X8FTN3-F1
#
_entry.id   AF-A0A7X8FTN3-F1
#
_cell.length_a   1.000
_cell.length_b   1.000
_cell.length_c   1.000
_cell.angle_alpha   90.00
_cell.angle_beta   90.00
_cell.angle_gamma   90.00
#
_symmetry.space_group_name_H-M   'P 1'
#
loop_
_entity.id
_entity.type
_entity.pdbx_description
1 polymer ?
#
loop_
_entity_poly.entity_id
_entity_poly.type
_entity_poly.pdbx_seq_one_letter_code
_entity_poly.pdbx_strand_id
1 'polypeptide(L)'
;LRFSRAIDPSLRNNTIILSGMILSLFLNAILTLFSVLSTDGLKNILSWQLGSFALRGMTPVYLLLPLTAAGTLAIFRYRRELDILTFGGDEAAALGVPVRKTKNTLVILASVLTGCTIAFTGVIGFVDLAIPHIVRRLWGPSHRTLIPFSFLFGGSFMVLADLFCRTVYPPAELPIGAVTALMGAPVFAHIYLSSRRSGA
;
A
#
# COMPACT_ATOMS: atom_id res chain seq x y z
N LEU A 1 9.94 -5.88 -12.48
CA LEU A 1 11.14 -6.59 -11.99
C LEU A 1 12.22 -6.81 -13.04
N ARG A 2 11.93 -7.25 -14.28
CA ARG A 2 12.96 -7.41 -15.34
C ARG A 2 13.71 -6.11 -15.66
N PHE A 3 13.01 -4.98 -15.72
CA PHE A 3 13.61 -3.65 -15.94
C PHE A 3 14.59 -3.26 -14.82
N SER A 4 14.19 -3.35 -13.55
CA SER A 4 15.09 -3.10 -12.41
C SER A 4 16.26 -4.10 -12.36
N ARG A 5 16.04 -5.38 -12.71
CA ARG A 5 17.11 -6.39 -12.79
C ARG A 5 18.12 -6.14 -13.91
N ALA A 6 17.72 -5.47 -15.00
CA ALA A 6 18.61 -5.08 -16.08
C ALA A 6 19.56 -3.93 -15.66
N ILE A 7 19.12 -3.10 -14.69
CA ILE A 7 19.88 -1.96 -14.18
C ILE A 7 20.76 -2.37 -12.99
N ASP A 8 20.26 -3.21 -12.08
CA ASP A 8 21.02 -3.72 -10.94
C ASP A 8 20.59 -5.15 -10.55
N PRO A 9 21.47 -6.16 -10.73
CA PRO A 9 21.19 -7.54 -10.33
C PRO A 9 20.93 -7.69 -8.83
N SER A 10 21.50 -6.80 -8.00
CA SER A 10 21.48 -6.88 -6.54
C SER A 10 20.20 -6.34 -5.90
N LEU A 11 19.30 -5.72 -6.68
CA LEU A 11 18.01 -5.18 -6.19
C LEU A 11 18.19 -4.26 -4.97
N ARG A 12 19.16 -3.33 -5.04
CA ARG A 12 19.33 -2.29 -4.03
C ARG A 12 18.04 -1.47 -3.90
N ASN A 13 17.73 -1.05 -2.67
CA ASN A 13 16.49 -0.32 -2.37
C ASN A 13 16.32 0.92 -3.27
N ASN A 14 17.40 1.69 -3.48
CA ASN A 14 17.37 2.88 -4.33
C ASN A 14 16.99 2.56 -5.78
N THR A 15 17.53 1.48 -6.35
CA THR A 15 17.22 1.08 -7.73
C THR A 15 15.77 0.65 -7.89
N ILE A 16 15.21 -0.05 -6.90
CA ILE A 16 13.79 -0.43 -6.91
C ILE A 16 12.89 0.82 -6.84
N ILE A 17 13.22 1.75 -5.94
CA ILE A 17 12.45 2.99 -5.76
C ILE A 17 12.49 3.84 -7.04
N LEU A 18 13.69 4.08 -7.59
CA LEU A 18 13.85 4.89 -8.79
C LEU A 18 13.18 4.24 -10.02
N SER A 19 13.36 2.92 -10.19
CA SER A 19 12.70 2.18 -11.26
C SER A 19 11.17 2.23 -11.14
N GLY A 20 10.63 2.13 -9.92
CA GLY A 20 9.20 2.25 -9.66
C GLY A 20 8.68 3.66 -9.97
N MET A 21 9.43 4.69 -9.61
CA MET A 21 9.10 6.09 -9.88
C MET A 21 9.06 6.37 -11.38
N ILE A 22 10.08 5.95 -12.14
CA ILE A 22 10.13 6.12 -13.61
C ILE A 22 8.92 5.45 -14.26
N LEU A 23 8.62 4.21 -13.88
CA LEU A 23 7.48 3.47 -14.43
C LEU A 23 6.14 4.14 -14.08
N SER A 24 6.01 4.65 -12.85
CA SER A 24 4.79 5.33 -12.40
C SER A 24 4.54 6.61 -13.18
N LEU A 25 5.57 7.43 -13.40
CA LEU A 25 5.48 8.65 -14.19
C LEU A 25 5.11 8.35 -15.64
N PHE A 26 5.73 7.32 -16.23
CA PHE A 26 5.41 6.89 -17.60
C PHE A 26 3.95 6.42 -17.75
N LEU A 27 3.46 5.57 -16.83
CA LEU A 27 2.07 5.12 -16.84
C LEU A 27 1.08 6.26 -16.57
N ASN A 28 1.45 7.21 -15.70
CA ASN A 28 0.63 8.39 -15.43
C ASN A 28 0.53 9.31 -16.66
N ALA A 29 1.62 9.47 -17.43
CA ALA A 29 1.60 10.20 -18.69
C ALA A 29 0.66 9.55 -19.72
N ILE A 30 0.67 8.21 -19.82
CA ILE A 30 -0.27 7.47 -20.67
C ILE A 30 -1.72 7.68 -20.21
N LEU A 31 -1.99 7.57 -18.90
CA LEU A 31 -3.31 7.80 -18.33
C LEU A 31 -3.80 9.23 -18.62
N THR A 32 -2.91 10.22 -18.51
CA THR A 32 -3.21 11.62 -18.80
C THR A 32 -3.55 11.81 -20.28
N LEU A 33 -2.81 11.18 -21.19
CA LEU A 33 -3.10 11.22 -22.62
C LEU A 33 -4.50 10.64 -22.91
N PHE A 34 -4.83 9.47 -22.35
CA PHE A 34 -6.17 8.89 -22.50
C PHE A 34 -7.26 9.78 -21.89
N SER A 35 -6.98 10.46 -20.79
CA SER A 35 -7.92 11.37 -20.14
C SER A 35 -8.26 12.57 -21.01
N VAL A 36 -7.27 13.11 -21.73
CA VAL A 36 -7.47 14.25 -22.66
C VAL A 36 -8.21 13.82 -23.93
N LEU A 37 -7.92 12.62 -24.44
CA LEU A 37 -8.59 12.08 -25.63
C LEU A 37 -10.03 11.64 -25.38
N SER A 38 -10.42 11.41 -24.12
CA SER A 38 -11.75 10.92 -23.74
C SER A 38 -12.69 12.06 -23.35
N THR A 39 -13.61 12.45 -24.23
CA THR A 39 -14.53 13.58 -23.98
C THR A 39 -15.56 13.29 -22.88
N ASP A 40 -16.09 12.06 -22.81
CA ASP A 40 -17.13 11.67 -21.84
C ASP A 40 -16.59 10.89 -20.63
N GLY A 41 -15.36 10.36 -20.73
CA GLY A 41 -14.77 9.46 -19.73
C GLY A 41 -14.03 10.14 -18.58
N LEU A 42 -13.72 11.44 -18.70
CA LEU A 42 -12.87 12.16 -17.75
C LEU A 42 -13.40 12.07 -16.31
N LYS A 43 -14.69 12.29 -16.10
CA LYS A 43 -15.30 12.23 -14.76
C LYS A 43 -15.18 10.84 -14.13
N ASN A 44 -15.31 9.78 -14.93
CA ASN A 44 -15.18 8.40 -14.45
C ASN A 44 -13.73 8.08 -14.10
N ILE A 45 -12.78 8.52 -14.92
CA ILE A 45 -11.34 8.34 -14.67
C ILE A 45 -10.92 9.08 -13.39
N LEU A 46 -11.34 10.32 -13.22
CA LEU A 46 -11.05 11.10 -12.00
C LEU A 46 -11.71 10.48 -10.77
N SER A 47 -12.97 10.05 -10.87
CA SER A 47 -13.67 9.40 -9.76
C SER A 47 -13.00 8.09 -9.35
N TRP A 48 -12.50 7.29 -10.29
CA TRP A 48 -11.75 6.07 -9.99
C TRP A 48 -10.38 6.38 -9.35
N GLN A 49 -9.69 7.42 -9.81
CA GLN A 49 -8.42 7.85 -9.20
C GLN A 49 -8.58 8.34 -7.77
N LEU A 50 -9.70 8.98 -7.43
CA LEU A 50 -9.94 9.47 -6.07
C LEU A 50 -10.38 8.37 -5.09
N GLY A 51 -10.71 7.18 -5.60
CA GLY A 51 -11.12 6.03 -4.81
C GLY A 51 -12.55 6.14 -4.27
N SER A 52 -13.29 5.04 -4.29
CA SER A 52 -14.67 5.00 -3.78
C SER A 52 -15.11 3.58 -3.43
N PHE A 53 -16.03 3.45 -2.47
CA PHE A 53 -16.76 2.22 -2.16
C PHE A 53 -18.24 2.27 -2.59
N ALA A 54 -18.70 3.38 -3.17
CA ALA A 54 -20.10 3.73 -3.44
C ALA A 54 -20.86 2.72 -4.33
N LEU A 55 -20.15 2.04 -5.23
CA LEU A 55 -20.76 1.28 -6.35
C LEU A 55 -20.45 -0.22 -6.32
N ARG A 56 -20.13 -0.79 -5.14
CA ARG A 56 -19.76 -2.21 -5.06
C ARG A 56 -20.77 -3.01 -4.27
N GLY A 57 -21.51 -3.88 -4.97
CA GLY A 57 -22.30 -4.96 -4.36
C GLY A 57 -21.42 -5.98 -3.65
N MET A 58 -21.98 -7.14 -3.27
CA MET A 58 -21.23 -8.18 -2.55
C MET A 58 -20.26 -8.98 -3.44
N THR A 59 -20.40 -8.94 -4.76
CA THR A 59 -19.57 -9.72 -5.69
C THR A 59 -18.07 -9.43 -5.58
N PRO A 60 -17.60 -8.16 -5.58
CA PRO A 60 -16.19 -7.85 -5.37
C PRO A 60 -15.68 -8.30 -3.99
N VAL A 61 -16.54 -8.33 -2.96
CA VAL A 61 -16.17 -8.79 -1.61
C VAL A 61 -15.85 -10.27 -1.64
N TYR A 62 -16.71 -11.11 -2.24
CA TYR A 62 -16.47 -12.54 -2.36
C TYR A 62 -15.22 -12.88 -3.18
N LEU A 63 -14.84 -12.03 -4.14
CA LEU A 63 -13.62 -12.19 -4.92
C LEU A 63 -12.36 -11.73 -4.16
N LEU A 64 -12.42 -10.57 -3.50
CA LEU A 64 -11.27 -9.98 -2.82
C LEU A 64 -10.96 -10.64 -1.48
N LEU A 65 -11.96 -11.13 -0.75
CA LEU A 65 -11.76 -11.74 0.56
C LEU A 65 -10.81 -12.96 0.53
N PRO A 66 -11.01 -13.99 -0.31
CA PRO A 66 -10.08 -15.11 -0.38
C PRO A 66 -8.71 -14.70 -0.91
N LEU A 67 -8.65 -13.77 -1.87
CA LEU A 67 -7.40 -13.29 -2.43
C LEU A 67 -6.55 -12.55 -1.39
N THR A 68 -7.17 -11.61 -0.67
CA THR A 68 -6.51 -10.83 0.37
C THR A 68 -6.12 -11.71 1.55
N ALA A 69 -7.00 -12.61 2.00
CA ALA A 69 -6.68 -13.57 3.06
C ALA A 69 -5.50 -14.49 2.68
N ALA A 70 -5.52 -15.07 1.48
CA ALA A 70 -4.45 -15.94 1.00
C ALA A 70 -3.12 -15.18 0.84
N GLY A 71 -3.15 -13.96 0.27
CA GLY A 71 -1.94 -13.16 0.11
C GLY A 71 -1.38 -12.65 1.45
N THR A 72 -2.24 -12.23 2.39
CA THR A 72 -1.80 -11.87 3.75
C THR A 72 -1.19 -13.08 4.47
N LEU A 73 -1.78 -14.27 4.34
CA LEU A 73 -1.21 -15.50 4.90
C LEU A 73 0.14 -15.86 4.25
N ALA A 74 0.25 -15.70 2.93
CA ALA A 74 1.50 -15.91 2.20
C ALA A 74 2.60 -14.96 2.69
N ILE A 75 2.30 -13.67 2.88
CA ILE A 75 3.25 -12.69 3.43
C ILE A 75 3.60 -13.03 4.89
N PHE A 76 2.61 -13.43 5.68
CA PHE A 76 2.80 -13.81 7.09
C PHE A 76 3.76 -14.99 7.26
N ARG A 77 3.83 -15.90 6.28
CA ARG A 77 4.81 -17.01 6.28
C ARG A 77 6.26 -16.53 6.26
N TYR A 78 6.52 -15.35 5.69
CA TYR A 78 7.83 -14.70 5.59
C TYR A 78 8.15 -13.74 6.76
N ARG A 79 7.36 -13.76 7.85
CA ARG A 79 7.53 -12.84 8.99
C ARG A 79 8.93 -12.87 9.61
N ARG A 80 9.59 -14.04 9.68
CA ARG A 80 10.93 -14.17 10.27
C ARG A 80 11.98 -13.55 9.36
N GLU A 81 11.86 -13.82 8.06
CA GLU A 81 12.74 -13.29 7.04
C GLU A 81 12.59 -11.77 6.94
N LEU A 82 11.37 -11.23 7.08
CA LEU A 82 11.12 -9.79 7.18
C LEU A 82 11.79 -9.15 8.41
N ASP A 83 11.71 -9.80 9.58
CA ASP A 83 12.41 -9.35 10.78
C ASP A 83 13.94 -9.35 10.55
N ILE A 84 14.50 -10.43 9.98
CA ILE A 84 15.94 -10.55 9.71
C ILE A 84 16.41 -9.51 8.67
N LEU A 85 15.63 -9.26 7.62
CA LEU A 85 15.94 -8.27 6.58
C LEU A 85 16.01 -6.83 7.12
N THR A 86 15.49 -6.58 8.32
CA THR A 86 15.57 -5.27 8.98
C THR A 86 16.99 -4.95 9.46
N PHE A 87 17.83 -5.96 9.71
CA PHE A 87 19.23 -5.77 10.12
C PHE A 87 20.16 -5.40 8.95
N GLY A 88 19.71 -5.60 7.71
CA GLY A 88 20.50 -5.34 6.52
C GLY A 88 20.50 -6.52 5.54
N GLY A 89 20.94 -6.28 4.31
CA GLY A 89 20.99 -7.30 3.28
C GLY A 89 22.10 -8.32 3.50
N ASP A 90 23.25 -7.86 4.00
CA ASP A 90 24.45 -8.69 4.13
C ASP A 90 24.35 -9.55 5.40
N GLU A 91 23.85 -8.98 6.50
CA GLU A 91 23.54 -9.67 7.76
C GLU A 91 22.48 -10.75 7.56
N ALA A 92 21.42 -10.44 6.81
CA ALA A 92 20.39 -11.41 6.48
C ALA A 92 20.92 -12.58 5.65
N ALA A 93 21.82 -12.30 4.70
CA ALA A 93 22.47 -13.34 3.90
C ALA A 93 23.39 -14.21 4.77
N ALA A 94 24.12 -13.63 5.72
CA ALA A 94 24.95 -14.36 6.67
C ALA A 94 24.12 -15.28 7.60
N LEU A 95 22.89 -14.88 7.93
CA LEU A 95 21.93 -15.70 8.69
C LEU A 95 21.19 -16.75 7.84
N GLY A 96 21.60 -16.94 6.57
CA GLY A 96 21.07 -17.98 5.68
C GLY A 96 19.76 -17.61 4.97
N VAL A 97 19.29 -16.36 5.07
CA VAL A 97 18.09 -15.92 4.34
C VAL A 97 18.47 -15.73 2.87
N PRO A 98 17.74 -16.35 1.91
CA PRO A 98 17.97 -16.10 0.48
C PRO A 98 17.40 -14.73 0.07
N VAL A 99 18.06 -13.64 0.50
CA VAL A 99 17.62 -12.24 0.42
C VAL A 99 17.00 -11.89 -0.93
N ARG A 100 17.67 -12.25 -2.03
CA ARG A 100 17.21 -11.94 -3.39
C ARG A 100 15.90 -12.66 -3.74
N LYS A 101 15.75 -13.93 -3.35
CA LYS A 101 14.51 -14.69 -3.61
C LYS A 101 13.38 -14.13 -2.74
N THR A 102 13.64 -13.93 -1.46
CA THR A 102 12.66 -13.40 -0.51
C THR A 102 12.15 -12.01 -0.90
N LYS A 103 13.05 -11.06 -1.22
CA LYS A 103 12.66 -9.71 -1.69
C LYS A 103 11.80 -9.79 -2.96
N ASN A 104 12.17 -10.61 -3.94
CA ASN A 104 11.40 -10.76 -5.17
C ASN A 104 10.00 -11.31 -4.90
N THR A 105 9.88 -12.38 -4.12
CA THR A 105 8.58 -12.98 -3.78
C THR A 105 7.68 -11.99 -3.05
N LEU A 106 8.22 -11.28 -2.06
CA LEU A 106 7.47 -10.28 -1.31
C LEU A 106 7.00 -9.12 -2.19
N VAL A 107 7.85 -8.61 -3.08
CA VAL A 107 7.46 -7.55 -4.02
C VAL A 107 6.35 -8.03 -4.96
N ILE A 108 6.41 -9.27 -5.46
CA ILE A 108 5.37 -9.84 -6.31
C ILE A 108 4.06 -9.97 -5.54
N LEU A 109 4.09 -10.57 -4.34
CA LEU A 109 2.90 -10.74 -3.50
C LEU A 109 2.25 -9.41 -3.16
N ALA A 110 3.04 -8.42 -2.71
CA ALA A 110 2.55 -7.09 -2.41
C ALA A 110 1.96 -6.41 -3.66
N SER A 111 2.63 -6.52 -4.80
CA SER A 111 2.17 -5.92 -6.06
C SER A 111 0.84 -6.53 -6.54
N VAL A 112 0.67 -7.85 -6.42
CA VAL A 112 -0.58 -8.54 -6.77
C VAL A 112 -1.71 -8.12 -5.83
N LEU A 113 -1.47 -8.13 -4.51
CA LEU A 113 -2.47 -7.71 -3.53
C LEU A 113 -2.92 -6.26 -3.72
N THR A 114 -1.95 -5.35 -3.85
CA THR A 114 -2.23 -3.93 -4.05
C THR A 114 -2.91 -3.69 -5.40
N GLY A 115 -2.43 -4.31 -6.48
CA GLY A 115 -3.00 -4.17 -7.82
C GLY A 115 -4.43 -4.67 -7.90
N CYS A 116 -4.73 -5.85 -7.35
CA CYS A 116 -6.09 -6.36 -7.30
C CYS A 116 -6.99 -5.49 -6.44
N THR A 117 -6.53 -5.02 -5.28
CA THR A 117 -7.33 -4.13 -4.42
C THR A 117 -7.66 -2.83 -5.15
N ILE A 118 -6.65 -2.14 -5.71
CA ILE A 118 -6.81 -0.87 -6.43
C ILE A 118 -7.69 -1.02 -7.67
N ALA A 119 -7.59 -2.14 -8.40
CA ALA A 119 -8.43 -2.37 -9.59
C ALA A 119 -9.92 -2.27 -9.27
N PHE A 120 -10.32 -2.77 -8.10
CA PHE A 120 -11.67 -2.56 -7.59
C PHE A 120 -11.78 -1.18 -6.97
N THR A 121 -11.02 -0.86 -5.90
CA THR A 121 -11.18 0.29 -4.99
C THR A 121 -10.91 1.66 -5.56
N GLY A 122 -10.17 1.74 -6.66
CA GLY A 122 -9.47 2.96 -7.03
C GLY A 122 -8.25 3.18 -6.14
N VAL A 123 -7.58 4.32 -6.33
CA VAL A 123 -6.34 4.65 -5.61
C VAL A 123 -6.66 5.23 -4.25
N ILE A 124 -6.15 4.59 -3.20
CA ILE A 124 -6.29 5.04 -1.81
C ILE A 124 -4.88 5.15 -1.22
N GLY A 125 -4.50 6.37 -0.82
CA GLY A 125 -3.18 6.67 -0.29
C GLY A 125 -3.15 6.77 1.23
N PHE A 126 -1.93 6.81 1.78
CA PHE A 126 -1.57 7.04 3.19
C PHE A 126 -1.92 5.94 4.18
N VAL A 127 -2.84 5.04 3.87
CA VAL A 127 -3.21 3.92 4.76
C VAL A 127 -2.04 2.97 4.96
N ASP A 128 -1.33 2.66 3.88
CA ASP A 128 -0.16 1.79 3.83
C ASP A 128 1.05 2.36 4.59
N LEU A 129 1.17 3.68 4.66
CA LEU A 129 2.20 4.36 5.44
C LEU A 129 1.78 4.53 6.90
N ALA A 130 0.59 5.07 7.17
CA ALA A 130 0.17 5.44 8.51
C ALA A 130 -0.09 4.23 9.40
N ILE A 131 -0.84 3.23 8.92
CA ILE A 131 -1.32 2.12 9.77
C ILE A 131 -0.17 1.26 10.30
N PRO A 132 0.78 0.77 9.48
CA PRO A 132 1.89 -0.02 10.01
C PRO A 132 2.77 0.76 10.98
N HIS A 133 2.89 2.08 10.81
CA HIS A 133 3.69 2.92 11.72
C HIS A 133 2.99 3.11 13.07
N ILE A 134 1.67 3.32 13.07
CA ILE A 134 0.86 3.37 14.30
C ILE A 134 0.95 2.03 15.03
N VAL A 135 0.73 0.92 14.32
CA VAL A 135 0.80 -0.43 14.90
C VAL A 135 2.20 -0.73 15.44
N ARG A 136 3.26 -0.34 14.71
CA ARG A 136 4.65 -0.51 15.16
C ARG A 136 4.94 0.25 16.45
N ARG A 137 4.37 1.44 16.63
CA ARG A 137 4.53 2.23 17.86
C ARG A 137 3.79 1.63 19.05
N LEU A 138 2.64 0.99 18.81
CA LEU A 138 1.78 0.44 19.86
C LEU A 138 2.13 -1.01 20.27
N TRP A 139 2.45 -1.88 19.30
CA TRP A 139 2.70 -3.32 19.52
C TRP A 139 4.13 -3.78 19.18
N GLY A 140 5.02 -2.84 18.84
CA GLY A 140 6.42 -3.10 18.53
C GLY A 140 6.70 -3.49 17.07
N PRO A 141 7.98 -3.67 16.71
CA PRO A 141 8.42 -3.78 15.33
C PRO A 141 8.35 -5.20 14.72
N SER A 142 8.13 -6.25 15.52
CA SER A 142 8.14 -7.62 15.00
C SER A 142 7.01 -7.86 13.99
N HIS A 143 7.36 -8.41 12.84
CA HIS A 143 6.40 -8.71 11.78
C HIS A 143 5.37 -9.77 12.18
N ARG A 144 5.62 -10.55 13.25
CA ARG A 144 4.64 -11.47 13.83
C ARG A 144 3.40 -10.75 14.37
N THR A 145 3.57 -9.59 14.99
CA THR A 145 2.47 -8.76 15.49
C THR A 145 2.06 -7.72 14.45
N LEU A 146 3.03 -7.09 13.79
CA LEU A 146 2.79 -6.00 12.85
C LEU A 146 1.81 -6.38 11.73
N ILE A 147 1.99 -7.55 11.09
CA ILE A 147 1.16 -7.98 9.95
C ILE A 147 -0.32 -8.15 10.34
N PRO A 148 -0.68 -9.00 11.33
CA PRO A 148 -2.09 -9.20 11.67
C PRO A 148 -2.74 -7.95 12.26
N PHE A 149 -2.04 -7.18 13.10
CA PHE A 149 -2.60 -5.96 13.64
C PHE A 149 -2.77 -4.88 12.56
N SER A 150 -1.84 -4.75 11.61
CA SER A 150 -2.00 -3.81 10.48
C SER A 150 -3.18 -4.20 9.59
N PHE A 151 -3.42 -5.49 9.38
CA PHE A 151 -4.58 -5.97 8.65
C PHE A 151 -5.89 -5.56 9.33
N LEU A 152 -6.01 -5.81 10.65
CA LEU A 152 -7.21 -5.49 11.42
C LEU A 152 -7.43 -3.99 11.60
N PHE A 153 -6.39 -3.24 12.00
CA PHE A 153 -6.47 -1.80 12.19
C PHE A 153 -6.68 -1.06 10.87
N GLY A 154 -6.04 -1.51 9.79
CA GLY A 154 -6.23 -0.94 8.46
C GLY A 154 -7.66 -1.12 7.97
N GLY A 155 -8.21 -2.33 8.08
CA GLY A 155 -9.62 -2.60 7.72
C GLY A 155 -10.60 -1.77 8.57
N SER A 156 -10.39 -1.73 9.89
CA SER A 156 -11.24 -0.96 10.80
C SER A 156 -11.18 0.54 10.52
N PHE A 157 -9.98 1.08 10.26
CA PHE A 157 -9.78 2.48 9.87
C PHE A 157 -10.52 2.79 8.56
N MET A 158 -10.45 1.91 7.57
CA MET A 158 -11.12 2.11 6.28
C MET A 158 -12.66 2.10 6.43
N VAL A 159 -13.21 1.26 7.29
CA VAL A 159 -14.66 1.26 7.58
C VAL A 159 -15.09 2.59 8.23
N LEU A 160 -14.32 3.08 9.20
CA LEU A 160 -14.59 4.37 9.84
C LEU A 160 -14.45 5.55 8.87
N ALA A 161 -13.43 5.51 8.01
CA ALA A 161 -13.23 6.52 6.97
C ALA A 161 -14.39 6.53 5.95
N ASP A 162 -14.84 5.35 5.51
CA ASP A 162 -15.99 5.22 4.60
C ASP A 162 -17.27 5.77 5.25
N LEU A 163 -17.52 5.41 6.52
CA LEU A 163 -18.66 5.93 7.27
C LEU A 163 -18.63 7.46 7.35
N PHE A 164 -17.47 8.03 7.68
CA PHE A 164 -17.29 9.48 7.73
C PHE A 164 -17.61 10.13 6.37
N CYS A 165 -17.09 9.59 5.26
CA CYS A 165 -17.34 10.09 3.91
C CYS A 165 -18.83 10.12 3.56
N ARG A 166 -19.60 9.12 3.99
CA ARG A 166 -21.05 9.03 3.73
C ARG A 166 -21.88 9.97 4.61
N THR A 167 -21.41 10.28 5.82
CA THR A 167 -22.17 11.11 6.78
C THR A 167 -21.97 12.61 6.61
N VAL A 168 -20.84 13.06 6.09
CA VAL A 168 -20.44 14.48 6.15
C VAL A 168 -21.16 15.36 5.13
N TYR A 169 -21.48 14.85 3.93
CA TYR A 169 -22.04 15.69 2.86
C TYR A 169 -23.16 15.03 2.01
N PRO A 170 -24.31 14.62 2.59
CA PRO A 170 -25.41 14.07 1.79
C PRO A 170 -25.97 15.12 0.79
N PRO A 171 -26.35 14.77 -0.46
CA PRO A 171 -26.37 13.44 -1.09
C PRO A 171 -25.10 13.08 -1.89
N ALA A 172 -24.04 13.91 -1.84
CA ALA A 172 -22.83 13.72 -2.62
C ALA A 172 -21.73 13.04 -1.79
N GLU A 173 -21.28 11.86 -2.19
CA GLU A 173 -20.26 11.12 -1.45
C GLU A 173 -18.86 11.71 -1.68
N LEU A 174 -18.15 11.98 -0.58
CA LEU A 174 -16.76 12.42 -0.64
C LEU A 174 -15.86 11.25 -1.09
N PRO A 175 -14.88 11.48 -1.97
CA PRO A 175 -13.94 10.45 -2.35
C PRO A 175 -13.06 10.04 -1.16
N ILE A 176 -13.08 8.75 -0.85
CA ILE A 176 -12.40 8.25 0.36
C ILE A 176 -10.89 8.47 0.30
N GLY A 177 -10.27 8.42 -0.88
CA GLY A 177 -8.84 8.65 -1.03
C GLY A 177 -8.41 10.08 -0.66
N ALA A 178 -9.27 11.07 -0.89
CA ALA A 178 -9.03 12.45 -0.46
C ALA A 178 -9.12 12.56 1.07
N VAL A 179 -10.13 11.94 1.67
CA VAL A 179 -10.33 11.95 3.13
C VAL A 179 -9.18 11.23 3.85
N THR A 180 -8.79 10.04 3.38
CA THR A 180 -7.68 9.30 4.00
C THR A 180 -6.35 10.02 3.82
N ALA A 181 -6.13 10.73 2.72
CA ALA A 181 -4.93 11.56 2.54
C ALA A 181 -4.91 12.75 3.51
N LEU A 182 -6.05 13.47 3.65
CA LEU A 182 -6.17 14.60 4.57
C LEU A 182 -6.00 14.19 6.04
N MET A 183 -6.50 13.02 6.43
CA MET A 183 -6.31 12.49 7.78
C MET A 183 -4.92 11.87 7.99
N GLY A 184 -4.43 11.13 6.99
CA GLY A 184 -3.19 10.37 7.09
C GLY A 184 -1.94 11.23 7.03
N ALA A 185 -1.93 12.32 6.23
CA ALA A 185 -0.77 13.18 6.09
C ALA A 185 -0.36 13.88 7.40
N PRO A 186 -1.27 14.52 8.18
CA PRO A 186 -0.92 15.11 9.48
C PRO A 186 -0.45 14.07 10.50
N VAL A 187 -1.11 12.90 10.55
CA VAL A 187 -0.76 11.82 11.47
C VAL A 187 0.65 11.29 11.16
N PHE A 188 0.93 11.02 9.89
CA PHE A 188 2.25 10.56 9.47
C PHE A 188 3.33 11.62 9.70
N ALA A 189 3.05 12.89 9.39
CA ALA A 189 3.97 14.00 9.66
C ALA A 189 4.29 14.10 11.16
N HIS A 190 3.27 14.00 12.02
CA HIS A 190 3.47 14.02 13.48
C HIS A 190 4.32 12.84 13.96
N ILE A 191 4.03 11.62 13.50
CA ILE A 191 4.81 10.42 13.85
C ILE A 191 6.27 10.59 13.42
N TYR A 192 6.51 10.99 12.17
CA TYR A 192 7.86 11.18 11.61
C TYR A 192 8.66 12.25 12.37
N LEU A 193 8.04 13.39 12.69
CA LEU A 193 8.68 14.45 13.46
C LEU A 193 8.95 14.03 14.91
N SER A 194 8.03 13.27 15.53
CA SER A 194 8.21 12.78 16.90
C SER A 194 9.35 11.75 16.99
N SER A 195 9.51 10.90 15.98
CA SER A 195 10.59 9.89 15.95
C SER A 195 11.99 10.51 15.85
N ARG A 196 12.12 11.70 15.24
CA ARG A 196 13.39 12.43 15.20
C ARG A 196 13.76 13.04 16.56
N ARG A 197 12.77 13.36 17.40
CA ARG A 197 13.01 13.94 18.73
C ARG A 197 13.41 12.92 19.79
N SER A 198 13.00 11.65 19.65
CA SER A 198 13.41 10.57 20.57
C SER A 198 14.78 9.95 20.24
N GLY A 199 15.44 10.39 19.15
CA GLY A 199 16.80 9.98 18.77
C GLY A 199 17.85 11.07 19.00
N ALA A 200 17.53 12.10 19.80
CA ALA A 200 18.44 13.16 20.25
C ALA A 200 18.54 13.12 21.78
#